data_AF-A0A7G8E2G8-F1
#
_entry.id   AF-A0A7G8E2G8-F1
#
_cell.length_a   1.000
_cell.length_b   1.000
_cell.length_c   1.000
_cell.angle_alpha   90.00
_cell.angle_beta   90.00
_cell.angle_gamma   90.00
#
_symmetry.space_group_name_H-M   'P 1'
#
loop_
_entity.id
_entity.type
_entity.pdbx_description
1 polymer ?
#
loop_
_entity_poly.entity_id
_entity_poly.type
_entity_poly.pdbx_seq_one_letter_code
_entity_poly.pdbx_strand_id
1 'polypeptide(L)'
;MAMKPVLPLGMFAVVSVVATSSALAQQPVRPLPKVGGCPVGYYASGDYCVPSKSGNSRGAIEKVGNGCPIGFYASGNYCLSSPSNQREAMEKEGNSCPMGWYGSGSYCVTND
;
A
#
# COMPACT_ATOMS: atom_id res chain seq x y z
N MET A 1 18.09 -19.85 -45.32
CA MET A 1 17.41 -18.72 -46.00
C MET A 1 17.46 -17.49 -45.12
N ALA A 2 17.92 -16.37 -45.67
CA ALA A 2 17.96 -15.07 -45.03
C ALA A 2 16.63 -14.33 -45.18
N MET A 3 16.26 -13.50 -44.21
CA MET A 3 15.27 -12.44 -44.42
C MET A 3 15.75 -11.18 -43.71
N LYS A 4 16.32 -10.26 -44.51
CA LYS A 4 16.70 -8.91 -44.13
C LYS A 4 15.44 -8.03 -44.08
N PRO A 5 15.22 -7.21 -43.05
CA PRO A 5 14.16 -6.21 -43.08
C PRO A 5 14.63 -5.03 -43.92
N VAL A 6 13.90 -4.77 -45.01
CA VAL A 6 14.04 -3.58 -45.85
C VAL A 6 13.22 -2.46 -45.21
N LEU A 7 13.87 -1.36 -44.80
CA LEU A 7 13.19 -0.16 -44.30
C LEU A 7 12.78 0.76 -45.47
N PRO A 8 11.50 1.10 -45.66
CA PRO A 8 11.14 2.26 -46.45
C PRO A 8 11.25 3.54 -45.61
N LEU A 9 11.95 4.54 -46.15
CA LEU A 9 11.94 5.92 -45.65
C LEU A 9 10.53 6.50 -45.83
N GLY A 10 9.77 6.64 -44.73
CA GLY A 10 8.45 7.24 -44.75
C GLY A 10 8.00 7.66 -43.35
N MET A 11 8.13 8.95 -43.05
CA MET A 11 7.40 9.73 -42.05
C MET A 11 6.91 8.99 -40.80
N PHE A 12 7.80 8.80 -39.80
CA PHE A 12 7.41 8.31 -38.49
C PHE A 12 6.66 9.40 -37.71
N ALA A 13 5.33 9.36 -37.71
CA ALA A 13 4.53 10.02 -36.69
C ALA A 13 4.84 9.34 -35.34
N VAL A 14 5.64 10.01 -34.50
CA VAL A 14 5.94 9.56 -33.14
C VAL A 14 4.68 9.71 -32.28
N VAL A 15 3.85 8.67 -32.24
CA VAL A 15 2.76 8.57 -31.26
C VAL A 15 3.39 8.26 -29.91
N SER A 16 3.63 9.29 -29.10
CA SER A 16 4.05 9.13 -27.71
C SER A 16 2.91 8.51 -26.91
N VAL A 17 3.01 7.21 -26.65
CA VAL A 17 2.09 6.50 -25.76
C VAL A 17 2.40 6.97 -24.33
N VAL A 18 1.61 7.91 -23.81
CA VAL A 18 1.63 8.28 -22.39
C VAL A 18 1.05 7.12 -21.60
N ALA A 19 1.93 6.31 -21.00
CA ALA A 19 1.52 5.31 -20.03
C ALA A 19 1.01 6.03 -18.77
N THR A 20 -0.31 6.11 -18.61
CA THR A 20 -0.92 6.56 -17.36
C THR A 20 -0.70 5.46 -16.33
N SER A 21 0.35 5.61 -15.50
CA SER A 21 0.56 4.75 -14.35
C SER A 21 -0.56 5.01 -13.34
N SER A 22 -1.55 4.13 -13.29
CA SER A 22 -2.50 4.08 -12.18
C SER A 22 -1.72 3.72 -10.93
N ALA A 23 -1.47 4.71 -10.06
CA ALA A 23 -0.96 4.46 -8.73
C ALA A 23 -1.98 3.57 -8.01
N LEU A 24 -1.62 2.31 -7.79
CA LEU A 24 -2.41 1.39 -6.99
C LEU A 24 -2.42 1.96 -5.57
N ALA A 25 -3.62 2.10 -4.98
CA ALA A 25 -3.75 2.51 -3.59
C ALA A 25 -2.97 1.50 -2.73
N GLN A 26 -1.97 1.94 -1.98
CA GLN A 26 -1.15 1.05 -1.16
C GLN A 26 -0.99 1.67 0.20
N GLN A 27 -1.20 0.88 1.25
CA GLN A 27 -1.01 1.38 2.60
C GLN A 27 0.39 2.01 2.72
N PRO A 28 0.51 3.27 3.15
CA PRO A 28 1.76 3.99 3.11
C PRO A 28 2.75 3.46 4.15
N VAL A 29 4.01 3.41 3.75
CA VAL A 29 5.14 3.15 4.65
C VAL A 29 5.58 4.46 5.27
N ARG A 30 5.25 4.68 6.54
CA ARG A 30 5.54 5.91 7.28
C ARG A 30 5.83 5.62 8.75
N PRO A 31 6.48 6.52 9.49
CA PRO A 31 6.58 6.40 10.94
C PRO A 31 5.20 6.26 11.58
N LEU A 32 5.08 5.38 12.57
CA LEU A 32 3.85 5.10 13.31
C LEU A 32 4.02 5.49 14.78
N PRO A 33 3.00 6.03 15.46
CA PRO A 33 3.03 6.18 16.91
C PRO A 33 3.34 4.83 17.55
N LYS A 34 4.22 4.78 18.55
CA LYS A 34 4.62 3.55 19.24
C LYS A 34 3.58 3.19 20.30
N VAL A 35 2.77 2.18 20.01
CA VAL A 35 1.80 1.60 20.93
C VAL A 35 2.29 0.20 21.28
N GLY A 36 3.04 0.06 22.38
CA GLY A 36 3.71 -1.18 22.74
C GLY A 36 4.94 -1.49 21.86
N GLY A 37 5.01 -2.70 21.30
CA GLY A 37 6.11 -3.14 20.44
C GLY A 37 5.90 -2.79 18.96
N CYS A 38 6.98 -2.44 18.25
CA CYS A 38 6.90 -2.07 16.84
C CYS A 38 6.61 -3.26 15.91
N PRO A 39 5.92 -3.03 14.76
CA PRO A 39 5.61 -4.09 13.81
C PRO A 39 6.86 -4.58 13.08
N VAL A 40 6.74 -5.75 12.45
CA VAL A 40 7.81 -6.34 11.64
C VAL A 40 8.25 -5.37 10.54
N GLY A 41 9.57 -5.15 10.43
CA GLY A 41 10.16 -4.21 9.49
C GLY A 41 10.34 -2.79 10.04
N TYR A 42 9.89 -2.53 11.27
CA TYR A 42 10.05 -1.24 11.94
C TYR A 42 10.95 -1.37 13.15
N TYR A 43 11.63 -0.29 13.50
CA TYR A 43 12.42 -0.19 14.74
C TYR A 43 11.91 0.96 15.60
N ALA A 44 12.07 0.83 16.92
CA ALA A 44 11.67 1.87 17.85
C ALA A 44 12.66 3.04 17.81
N SER A 45 12.15 4.26 17.68
CA SER A 45 12.89 5.51 17.83
C SER A 45 12.04 6.49 18.62
N GLY A 46 12.34 6.63 19.92
CA GLY A 46 11.51 7.39 20.85
C GLY A 46 10.07 6.84 20.95
N ASP A 47 9.10 7.72 20.74
CA ASP A 47 7.66 7.42 20.74
C ASP A 47 7.12 6.97 19.38
N TYR A 48 7.99 6.64 18.44
CA TYR A 48 7.62 6.20 17.11
C TYR A 48 8.27 4.87 16.71
N CYS A 49 7.58 4.14 15.85
CA CYS A 49 8.11 3.02 15.08
C CYS A 49 8.48 3.54 13.70
N VAL A 50 9.77 3.53 13.38
CA VAL A 50 10.30 4.06 12.12
C VAL A 50 10.56 2.89 11.16
N PRO A 51 10.16 3.00 9.88
CA PRO A 51 10.39 1.94 8.90
C PRO A 51 11.90 1.71 8.69
N SER A 52 12.31 0.45 8.69
CA SER A 52 13.67 0.06 8.34
C SER A 52 13.94 0.34 6.85
N LYS A 53 15.17 0.76 6.54
CA LYS A 53 15.64 0.96 5.16
C LYS A 53 15.90 -0.36 4.43
N SER A 54 15.91 -1.50 5.13
CA SER A 54 16.29 -2.81 4.58
C SER A 54 15.23 -3.47 3.68
N GLY A 55 14.23 -2.73 3.19
CA GLY A 55 13.27 -3.21 2.18
C GLY A 55 12.11 -4.08 2.66
N ASN A 56 12.04 -4.44 3.95
CA ASN A 56 10.96 -5.28 4.49
C ASN A 56 9.80 -4.49 5.13
N SER A 57 9.93 -3.16 5.18
CA SER A 57 8.92 -2.25 5.72
C SER A 57 7.72 -2.21 4.80
N ARG A 58 6.56 -2.62 5.31
CA ARG A 58 5.28 -2.55 4.59
C ARG A 58 4.36 -1.56 5.28
N GLY A 59 3.38 -1.06 4.53
CA GLY A 59 2.39 -0.16 5.10
C GLY A 59 1.72 -0.80 6.30
N ALA A 60 1.57 -0.03 7.37
CA ALA A 60 0.95 -0.49 8.58
C ALA A 60 0.03 0.59 9.16
N ILE A 61 -0.94 0.13 9.93
CA ILE A 61 -1.87 0.97 10.69
C ILE A 61 -1.98 0.40 12.10
N GLU A 62 -2.28 1.24 13.08
CA GLU A 62 -2.54 0.79 14.45
C GLU A 62 -3.70 -0.21 14.49
N LYS A 63 -3.58 -1.24 15.35
CA LYS A 63 -4.62 -2.24 15.55
C LYS A 63 -5.64 -1.75 16.57
N VAL A 64 -6.74 -1.22 16.08
CA VAL A 64 -7.95 -0.92 16.86
C VAL A 64 -8.98 -2.06 16.79
N GLY A 65 -9.67 -2.30 17.91
CA GLY A 65 -10.68 -3.34 18.04
C GLY A 65 -10.13 -4.77 18.01
N ASN A 66 -10.98 -5.71 17.59
CA ASN A 66 -10.67 -7.14 17.73
C ASN A 66 -9.78 -7.69 16.60
N GLY A 67 -9.67 -7.02 15.45
CA GLY A 67 -9.05 -7.58 14.25
C GLY A 67 -8.36 -6.56 13.36
N CYS A 68 -7.79 -7.05 12.27
CA CYS A 68 -7.20 -6.23 11.21
C CYS A 68 -8.13 -6.16 9.98
N PRO A 69 -8.03 -5.10 9.17
CA PRO A 69 -8.81 -5.00 7.95
C PRO A 69 -8.44 -6.10 6.95
N ILE A 70 -9.35 -6.36 6.01
CA ILE A 70 -9.08 -7.27 4.88
C ILE A 70 -7.82 -6.83 4.11
N GLY A 71 -6.95 -7.79 3.79
CA GLY A 71 -5.65 -7.53 3.15
C GLY A 71 -4.52 -7.23 4.12
N PHE A 72 -4.80 -7.14 5.43
CA PHE A 72 -3.81 -6.90 6.48
C PHE A 72 -3.77 -8.07 7.46
N TYR A 73 -2.64 -8.21 8.17
CA TYR A 73 -2.47 -9.21 9.21
C TYR A 73 -1.87 -8.59 10.47
N ALA A 74 -2.14 -9.20 11.62
CA ALA A 74 -1.71 -8.68 12.90
C ALA A 74 -0.19 -8.81 13.10
N SER A 75 0.43 -7.72 13.56
CA SER A 75 1.83 -7.66 13.97
C SER A 75 1.90 -6.84 15.27
N GLY A 76 1.69 -7.52 16.40
CA GLY A 76 1.55 -6.87 17.71
C GLY A 76 0.31 -5.96 17.74
N ASN A 77 0.51 -4.70 18.10
CA ASN A 77 -0.53 -3.66 18.16
C ASN A 77 -0.75 -2.96 16.81
N TYR A 78 -0.36 -3.59 15.70
CA TYR A 78 -0.49 -3.03 14.35
C TYR A 78 -1.04 -4.06 13.39
N CYS A 79 -1.61 -3.56 12.31
CA CYS A 79 -2.04 -4.32 11.14
C CYS A 79 -1.10 -4.00 9.98
N LEU A 80 -0.30 -4.99 9.58
CA LEU A 80 0.69 -4.88 8.52
C LEU A 80 0.09 -5.33 7.19
N SER A 81 0.33 -4.57 6.13
CA SER A 81 -0.17 -4.86 4.79
C SER A 81 0.42 -6.17 4.26
N SER A 82 -0.43 -7.01 3.67
CA SER A 82 0.04 -8.22 3.00
C SER A 82 0.83 -7.85 1.73
N PRO A 83 1.80 -8.67 1.30
CA PRO A 83 2.67 -8.32 0.17
C PRO A 83 1.92 -8.01 -1.15
N SER A 84 0.78 -8.65 -1.38
CA SER A 84 -0.03 -8.45 -2.59
C SER A 84 -1.17 -7.43 -2.42
N ASN A 85 -1.34 -6.85 -1.23
CA ASN A 85 -2.49 -6.00 -0.93
C ASN A 85 -2.38 -4.63 -1.60
N GLN A 86 -3.32 -4.30 -2.48
CA GLN A 86 -3.46 -2.98 -3.12
C GLN A 86 -4.57 -2.15 -2.44
N ARG A 87 -4.76 -2.34 -1.13
CA ARG A 87 -5.72 -1.57 -0.35
C ARG A 87 -5.02 -0.62 0.59
N GLU A 88 -5.60 0.55 0.72
CA GLU A 88 -5.39 1.42 1.86
C GLU A 88 -6.41 1.10 2.94
N ALA A 89 -6.02 1.34 4.19
CA ALA A 89 -6.94 1.23 5.31
C ALA A 89 -6.78 2.43 6.24
N MET A 90 -7.90 2.96 6.71
CA MET A 90 -7.96 3.96 7.77
C MET A 90 -8.83 3.45 8.91
N GLU A 91 -8.60 3.95 10.11
CA GLU A 91 -9.54 3.75 11.22
C GLU A 91 -10.89 4.37 10.88
N LYS A 92 -11.96 3.68 11.26
CA LYS A 92 -13.32 4.17 11.07
C LYS A 92 -13.64 5.23 12.12
N GLU A 93 -13.96 6.43 11.67
CA GLU A 93 -14.48 7.48 12.54
C GLU A 93 -16.01 7.34 12.68
N GLY A 94 -16.48 6.97 13.87
CA GLY A 94 -17.89 6.69 14.11
C GLY A 94 -18.35 5.37 13.49
N ASN A 95 -19.50 5.38 12.82
CA ASN A 95 -20.17 4.15 12.36
C ASN A 95 -20.16 3.95 10.83
N SER A 96 -19.61 4.90 10.07
CA SER A 96 -19.67 4.94 8.61
C SER A 96 -18.29 5.18 8.00
N CYS A 97 -18.11 4.73 6.76
CA CYS A 97 -16.91 4.99 5.98
C CYS A 97 -17.13 6.16 5.00
N PRO A 98 -16.07 6.90 4.63
CA PRO A 98 -16.15 7.92 3.60
C PRO A 98 -16.63 7.35 2.26
N MET A 99 -17.16 8.21 1.39
CA MET A 99 -17.57 7.80 0.05
C MET A 99 -16.40 7.16 -0.72
N GLY A 100 -16.64 6.00 -1.33
CA GLY A 100 -15.60 5.22 -2.02
C GLY A 100 -14.80 4.26 -1.14
N TRP A 101 -15.07 4.23 0.17
CA TRP A 101 -14.46 3.29 1.11
C TRP A 101 -15.49 2.29 1.64
N TYR A 102 -15.02 1.11 2.03
CA TYR A 102 -15.86 0.00 2.50
C TYR A 102 -15.49 -0.41 3.91
N GLY A 103 -16.49 -0.74 4.72
CA GLY A 103 -16.27 -1.16 6.09
C GLY A 103 -15.58 -2.52 6.18
N SER A 104 -14.51 -2.60 6.96
CA SER A 104 -13.81 -3.84 7.32
C SER A 104 -13.53 -3.83 8.83
N GLY A 105 -14.47 -4.34 9.62
CA GLY A 105 -14.41 -4.24 11.08
C GLY A 105 -14.39 -2.79 11.57
N SER A 106 -13.38 -2.44 12.37
CA SER A 106 -13.12 -1.08 12.89
C SER A 106 -12.42 -0.16 11.88
N TYR A 107 -12.27 -0.59 10.61
CA TYR A 107 -11.58 0.16 9.58
C TYR A 107 -12.46 0.42 8.38
N CYS A 108 -12.00 1.34 7.56
CA CYS A 108 -12.47 1.57 6.20
C CYS A 108 -11.33 1.22 5.24
N VAL A 109 -11.64 0.49 4.16
CA VAL A 109 -10.67 0.07 3.15
C VAL A 109 -11.09 0.51 1.74
N THR A 110 -10.12 0.70 0.86
CA THR A 110 -10.37 0.84 -0.59
C THR A 110 -10.64 -0.51 -1.23
N ASN A 111 -11.16 -0.49 -2.45
CA ASN A 111 -11.08 -1.67 -3.32
C ASN A 111 -9.62 -1.94 -3.74
N ASP A 112 -9.35 -3.20 -4.12
CA ASP A 112 -8.15 -3.58 -4.88
C ASP A 112 -8.30 -3.10 -6.33
#